data_AF-A0A444XQR5-F1
#
_entry.id   AF-A0A444XQR5-F1
#
_cell.length_a   1.000
_cell.length_b   1.000
_cell.length_c   1.000
_cell.angle_alpha   90.00
_cell.angle_beta   90.00
_cell.angle_gamma   90.00
#
_symmetry.space_group_name_H-M   'P 1'
#
loop_
_entity.id
_entity.type
_entity.pdbx_description
1 polymer ?
#
loop_
_entity_poly.entity_id
_entity_poly.type
_entity_poly.pdbx_seq_one_letter_code
_entity_poly.pdbx_strand_id
1 'polypeptide(L)'
;MQIQDFEIQWTHIMEEYCLHDKPWAIWANAYLADKFCAEFRTTSRCEGINAFVNKLSRSMYSLLELVQDLELFVQEYRNRKLLFHFRTIYNLPVMTTCLKSIETYTARVYTKEIFCDVRKQIEGIRTINFVIKRRCLNTMVYTFEEYGNPDVHIMALFDRSYGKVDC
;
A
#
# COMPACT_ATOMS: atom_id res chain seq x y z
N MET A 1 41.51 -17.41 3.32
CA MET A 1 42.23 -16.13 3.42
C MET A 1 43.08 -16.20 4.68
N GLN A 2 44.41 -16.05 4.58
CA GLN A 2 45.25 -15.98 5.77
C GLN A 2 45.13 -14.60 6.41
N ILE A 3 45.38 -14.49 7.71
CA ILE A 3 45.23 -13.22 8.47
C ILE A 3 46.10 -12.11 7.87
N GLN A 4 47.30 -12.43 7.39
CA GLN A 4 48.19 -11.46 6.74
C GLN A 4 47.62 -10.89 5.43
N ASP A 5 47.01 -11.73 4.60
CA ASP A 5 46.38 -11.26 3.34
C ASP A 5 45.22 -10.31 3.65
N PHE A 6 44.48 -10.59 4.72
CA PHE A 6 43.40 -9.72 5.18
C PHE A 6 43.92 -8.38 5.68
N GLU A 7 44.95 -8.35 6.53
CA GLU A 7 45.52 -7.11 7.06
C GLU A 7 46.05 -6.21 5.94
N ILE A 8 46.72 -6.78 4.92
CA ILE A 8 47.23 -6.02 3.77
C ILE A 8 46.08 -5.43 2.94
N GLN A 9 45.04 -6.21 2.68
CA GLN A 9 43.85 -5.72 1.96
C GLN A 9 43.10 -4.67 2.78
N TRP A 10 43.03 -4.85 4.10
CA TRP A 10 42.38 -3.93 5.02
C TRP A 10 43.09 -2.58 5.06
N THR A 11 44.42 -2.56 5.16
CA THR A 11 45.21 -1.33 5.10
C THR A 11 45.06 -0.61 3.78
N HIS A 12 45.04 -1.35 2.66
CA HIS A 12 44.83 -0.77 1.33
C HIS A 12 43.47 -0.06 1.22
N ILE A 13 42.40 -0.71 1.71
CA ILE A 13 41.04 -0.12 1.69
C ILE A 13 40.97 1.11 2.61
N MET A 14 41.65 1.09 3.76
CA MET A 14 41.68 2.24 4.68
C MET A 14 42.36 3.46 4.06
N GLU A 15 43.45 3.24 3.32
CA GLU A 15 44.17 4.30 2.60
C GLU A 15 43.37 4.81 1.39
N GLU A 16 42.79 3.91 0.58
CA GLU A 16 42.04 4.26 -0.64
C GLU A 16 40.82 5.14 -0.34
N TYR A 17 40.12 4.86 0.76
CA TYR A 17 38.90 5.57 1.15
C TYR A 17 39.12 6.63 2.25
N CYS A 18 40.38 6.88 2.65
CA CYS A 18 40.74 7.80 3.74
C CYS A 18 39.96 7.55 5.05
N LEU A 19 39.77 6.28 5.41
CA LEU A 19 38.89 5.86 6.52
C LEU A 19 39.62 5.71 7.87
N HIS A 20 40.85 6.21 7.99
CA HIS A 20 41.65 6.11 9.21
C HIS A 20 40.93 6.60 10.48
N ASP A 21 40.09 7.63 10.35
CA ASP A 21 39.32 8.17 11.48
C ASP A 21 38.03 7.39 11.80
N LYS A 22 37.56 6.54 10.86
CA LYS A 22 36.29 5.81 10.97
C LYS A 22 36.39 4.38 10.40
N PRO A 23 37.29 3.52 10.92
CA PRO A 23 37.46 2.15 10.42
C PRO A 23 36.21 1.27 10.59
N TRP A 24 35.31 1.66 11.51
CA TRP A 24 34.03 0.99 11.73
C TRP A 24 33.03 1.16 10.58
N ALA A 25 33.21 2.13 9.67
CA ALA A 25 32.27 2.40 8.59
C ALA A 25 32.15 1.23 7.60
N ILE A 26 33.25 0.51 7.35
CA ILE A 26 33.26 -0.68 6.49
C ILE A 26 32.54 -1.86 7.18
N TRP A 27 32.77 -2.04 8.49
CA TRP A 27 32.07 -3.04 9.29
C TRP A 27 30.58 -2.76 9.39
N ALA A 28 30.19 -1.48 9.54
CA ALA A 28 28.79 -1.09 9.56
C ALA A 28 28.09 -1.45 8.25
N ASN A 29 28.70 -1.18 7.09
CA ASN A 29 28.15 -1.57 5.80
C ASN A 29 28.02 -3.09 5.65
N ALA A 30 29.03 -3.88 6.05
CA ALA A 30 28.95 -5.34 5.98
C ALA A 30 27.92 -5.94 6.94
N TYR A 31 27.86 -5.43 8.18
CA TYR A 31 26.87 -5.83 9.19
C TYR A 31 25.44 -5.49 8.73
N LEU A 32 25.25 -4.31 8.15
CA LEU A 32 23.99 -3.90 7.56
C LEU A 32 23.64 -4.71 6.31
N ALA A 33 24.59 -5.06 5.46
CA ALA A 33 24.30 -5.86 4.27
C ALA A 33 23.71 -7.23 4.64
N ASP A 34 24.24 -7.90 5.66
CA ASP A 34 23.75 -9.22 6.11
C ASP A 34 22.42 -9.13 6.88
N LYS A 35 22.25 -8.11 7.74
CA LYS A 35 21.06 -7.93 8.59
C LYS A 35 19.89 -7.22 7.91
N PHE A 36 20.17 -6.27 7.03
CA PHE A 36 19.18 -5.46 6.33
C PHE A 36 18.96 -5.95 4.90
N CYS A 37 20.00 -6.03 4.07
CA CYS A 37 19.82 -6.20 2.61
C CYS A 37 19.25 -7.56 2.18
N ALA A 38 19.32 -8.60 3.02
CA ALA A 38 18.76 -9.92 2.71
C ALA A 38 17.22 -9.91 2.53
N GLU A 39 16.48 -8.99 3.17
CA GLU A 39 15.01 -8.90 3.07
C GLU A 39 14.50 -7.75 2.17
N PHE A 40 15.33 -6.77 1.82
CA PHE A 40 14.92 -5.59 1.04
C PHE A 40 15.32 -5.71 -0.44
N ARG A 41 14.45 -6.31 -1.26
CA ARG A 41 14.71 -6.58 -2.69
C ARG A 41 14.51 -5.40 -3.66
N THR A 42 14.10 -4.21 -3.21
CA THR A 42 13.76 -3.08 -4.10
C THR A 42 14.74 -1.91 -3.95
N THR A 43 15.32 -1.45 -5.06
CA THR A 43 16.35 -0.40 -5.16
C THR A 43 16.00 0.90 -4.43
N SER A 44 14.74 1.34 -4.47
CA SER A 44 14.28 2.57 -3.78
C SER A 44 14.36 2.49 -2.24
N ARG A 45 14.28 1.30 -1.65
CA ARG A 45 14.42 1.11 -0.20
C ARG A 45 15.90 1.14 0.22
N CYS A 46 16.79 0.66 -0.63
CA CYS A 46 18.23 0.78 -0.44
C CYS A 46 18.68 2.25 -0.48
N GLU A 47 18.07 3.10 -1.32
CA GLU A 47 18.33 4.54 -1.34
C GLU A 47 17.97 5.22 -0.01
N GLY A 48 16.81 4.87 0.57
CA GLY A 48 16.40 5.40 1.87
C GLY A 48 17.33 4.98 3.02
N ILE A 49 17.77 3.72 3.02
CA ILE A 49 18.74 3.19 4.01
C ILE A 49 20.10 3.88 3.83
N ASN A 50 20.60 3.98 2.59
CA ASN A 50 21.87 4.64 2.30
C ASN A 50 21.82 6.14 2.65
N ALA A 51 20.70 6.82 2.42
CA ALA A 51 20.51 8.20 2.83
C ALA A 51 20.53 8.35 4.36
N PHE A 52 19.93 7.42 5.10
CA PHE A 52 19.96 7.40 6.57
C PHE A 52 21.38 7.13 7.10
N VAL A 53 22.07 6.12 6.57
CA VAL A 53 23.47 5.80 6.92
C VAL A 53 24.42 6.97 6.60
N ASN A 54 24.24 7.62 5.44
CA ASN A 54 25.03 8.80 5.07
C ASN A 54 24.73 10.04 5.94
N LYS A 55 23.50 10.16 6.45
CA LYS A 55 23.15 11.21 7.42
C LYS A 55 23.82 10.94 8.77
N LEU A 56 23.87 9.69 9.19
CA LEU A 56 24.51 9.27 10.45
C LEU A 56 26.03 9.37 10.39
N SER A 57 26.67 9.02 9.27
CA SER A 57 28.13 9.10 9.10
C SER A 57 28.68 10.53 9.15
N ARG A 58 27.84 11.52 8.82
CA ARG A 58 28.13 12.96 8.88
C ARG A 58 28.02 13.55 10.29
N SER A 59 27.36 12.86 11.22
CA SER A 59 27.27 13.24 12.62
C SER A 59 28.32 12.48 13.43
N MET A 60 28.94 13.12 14.43
CA MET A 60 29.89 12.50 15.35
C MET A 60 29.19 11.57 16.36
N TYR A 61 28.40 10.60 15.88
CA TYR A 61 27.81 9.59 16.74
C TYR A 61 28.87 8.57 17.17
N SER A 62 28.83 8.17 18.44
CA SER A 62 29.55 6.98 18.87
C SER A 62 28.96 5.76 18.14
N LEU A 63 29.80 4.79 17.79
CA LEU A 63 29.38 3.53 17.16
C LEU A 63 28.19 2.88 17.90
N LEU A 64 28.15 3.04 19.23
CA LEU A 64 27.11 2.54 20.10
C LEU A 64 25.73 3.15 19.79
N GLU A 65 25.65 4.48 19.67
CA GLU A 65 24.40 5.18 19.35
C GLU A 65 23.88 4.79 17.96
N LEU A 66 24.80 4.63 16.99
CA LEU A 66 24.45 4.19 15.64
C LEU A 66 23.86 2.77 15.62
N VAL A 67 24.45 1.84 16.36
CA VAL A 67 23.93 0.47 16.45
C VAL A 67 22.57 0.44 17.15
N GLN A 68 22.40 1.22 18.22
CA GLN A 68 21.12 1.34 18.94
C GLN A 68 20.01 1.89 18.06
N ASP A 69 20.28 2.96 17.29
CA ASP A 69 19.31 3.56 16.37
C ASP A 69 18.91 2.60 15.24
N LEU A 70 19.86 1.83 14.72
CA LEU A 70 19.59 0.82 13.70
C LEU A 70 18.76 -0.35 14.24
N GLU A 71 19.06 -0.83 15.44
CA GLU A 71 18.25 -1.87 16.09
C GLU A 71 16.81 -1.41 16.32
N LEU A 72 16.64 -0.17 16.80
CA LEU A 72 15.32 0.44 16.98
C LEU A 72 14.57 0.52 15.65
N PHE A 73 15.22 0.98 14.59
CA PHE A 73 14.63 1.07 13.26
C PHE A 73 14.18 -0.30 12.73
N VAL A 74 15.02 -1.33 12.85
CA VAL A 74 14.67 -2.70 12.44
C VAL A 74 13.47 -3.21 13.23
N GLN A 75 13.45 -2.97 14.54
CA GLN A 75 12.35 -3.38 15.40
C GLN A 75 11.05 -2.67 15.01
N GLU A 76 11.07 -1.37 14.77
CA GLU A 76 9.91 -0.62 14.28
C GLU A 76 9.42 -1.13 12.93
N TYR A 77 10.33 -1.44 12.01
CA TYR A 77 9.99 -1.98 10.70
C TYR A 77 9.28 -3.34 10.83
N ARG A 78 9.84 -4.25 11.63
CA ARG A 78 9.24 -5.56 11.92
C ARG A 78 7.88 -5.41 12.60
N ASN A 79 7.76 -4.53 13.58
CA ASN A 79 6.51 -4.24 14.27
C ASN A 79 5.45 -3.69 13.30
N ARG A 80 5.80 -2.78 12.38
CA ARG A 80 4.89 -2.27 11.35
C ARG A 80 4.42 -3.37 10.40
N LYS A 81 5.32 -4.25 9.96
CA LYS A 81 4.99 -5.40 9.11
C LYS A 81 4.04 -6.36 9.83
N LEU A 82 4.32 -6.68 11.09
CA LEU A 82 3.46 -7.53 11.93
C LEU A 82 2.06 -6.91 12.10
N LEU A 83 1.99 -5.61 12.42
CA LEU A 83 0.74 -4.89 12.57
C LEU A 83 -0.08 -4.88 11.26
N PHE A 84 0.59 -4.73 10.12
CA PHE A 84 -0.06 -4.80 8.81
C PHE A 84 -0.63 -6.19 8.54
N HIS A 85 0.14 -7.25 8.80
CA HIS A 85 -0.35 -8.63 8.68
C HIS A 85 -1.52 -8.90 9.63
N PHE A 86 -1.42 -8.48 10.88
CA PHE A 86 -2.50 -8.60 11.87
C PHE A 86 -3.78 -7.89 11.38
N ARG A 87 -3.68 -6.63 10.94
CA ARG A 87 -4.82 -5.88 10.36
C ARG A 87 -5.36 -6.50 9.08
N THR A 88 -4.58 -7.29 8.37
CA THR A 88 -5.03 -7.97 7.15
C THR A 88 -5.79 -9.24 7.51
N ILE A 89 -5.29 -10.03 8.46
CA ILE A 89 -5.89 -11.31 8.89
C ILE A 89 -7.17 -11.08 9.70
N TYR A 90 -7.14 -10.14 10.65
CA TYR A 90 -8.19 -10.05 11.68
C TYR A 90 -9.25 -8.98 11.41
N ASN A 91 -8.98 -7.98 10.57
CA ASN A 91 -10.03 -7.03 10.19
C ASN A 91 -10.79 -7.55 8.97
N LEU A 92 -11.86 -8.29 9.23
CA LEU A 92 -12.85 -8.64 8.23
C LEU A 92 -13.40 -7.37 7.55
N PRO A 93 -13.52 -7.35 6.22
CA PRO A 93 -14.18 -6.25 5.54
C PRO A 93 -15.64 -6.16 6.00
N VAL A 94 -16.06 -4.95 6.39
CA VAL A 94 -17.45 -4.68 6.77
C VAL A 94 -18.22 -4.26 5.52
N MET A 95 -19.37 -4.89 5.30
CA MET A 95 -20.26 -4.61 4.18
C MET A 95 -21.07 -3.35 4.48
N THR A 96 -20.60 -2.20 4.01
CA THR A 96 -21.18 -0.89 4.35
C THR A 96 -22.02 -0.30 3.23
N THR A 97 -21.92 -0.82 2.00
CA THR A 97 -22.67 -0.25 0.88
C THR A 97 -24.03 -0.92 0.71
N CYS A 98 -24.81 -0.38 -0.23
CA CYS A 98 -26.12 -0.90 -0.55
C CYS A 98 -26.03 -2.28 -1.27
N LEU A 99 -24.98 -2.55 -2.05
CA LEU A 99 -24.76 -3.82 -2.77
C LEU A 99 -24.10 -4.92 -1.93
N LYS A 100 -24.65 -5.22 -0.75
CA LYS A 100 -24.07 -6.18 0.22
C LYS A 100 -23.76 -7.56 -0.36
N SER A 101 -24.55 -8.06 -1.31
CA SER A 101 -24.32 -9.36 -1.96
C SER A 101 -23.05 -9.36 -2.81
N ILE A 102 -22.81 -8.29 -3.56
CA ILE A 102 -21.61 -8.11 -4.40
C ILE A 102 -20.40 -7.87 -3.51
N GLU A 103 -20.52 -7.06 -2.46
CA GLU A 103 -19.44 -6.86 -1.49
C GLU A 103 -19.06 -8.19 -0.82
N THR A 104 -20.03 -9.00 -0.43
CA THR A 104 -19.76 -10.30 0.23
C THR A 104 -19.01 -11.23 -0.71
N TYR A 105 -19.42 -11.29 -1.97
CA TYR A 105 -18.75 -12.10 -2.98
C TYR A 105 -17.32 -11.61 -3.27
N THR A 106 -17.16 -10.29 -3.43
CA THR A 106 -15.86 -9.68 -3.76
C THR A 106 -14.89 -9.75 -2.59
N ALA A 107 -15.36 -9.60 -1.34
CA ALA A 107 -14.56 -9.80 -0.14
C ALA A 107 -14.07 -11.25 0.02
N ARG A 108 -14.81 -12.23 -0.51
CA ARG A 108 -14.42 -13.64 -0.51
C ARG A 108 -13.39 -13.96 -1.59
N VAL A 109 -13.51 -13.33 -2.76
CA VAL A 109 -12.69 -13.65 -3.94
C VAL A 109 -11.40 -12.82 -3.98
N TYR A 110 -11.45 -11.56 -3.58
CA TYR A 110 -10.34 -10.63 -3.71
C TYR A 110 -9.56 -10.39 -2.42
N THR A 111 -8.31 -9.94 -2.56
CA THR A 111 -7.55 -9.41 -1.44
C THR A 111 -8.23 -8.16 -0.90
N LYS A 112 -7.96 -7.82 0.37
CA LYS A 112 -8.57 -6.67 1.02
C LYS A 112 -8.31 -5.33 0.30
N GLU A 113 -7.14 -5.18 -0.31
CA GLU A 113 -6.77 -4.00 -1.09
C GLU A 113 -7.67 -3.85 -2.32
N ILE A 114 -7.82 -4.93 -3.08
CA ILE A 114 -8.71 -4.95 -4.26
C ILE A 114 -10.17 -4.79 -3.82
N PHE A 115 -10.58 -5.41 -2.72
CA PHE A 115 -11.92 -5.23 -2.15
C PHE A 115 -12.21 -3.75 -1.84
N CYS A 116 -11.25 -3.03 -1.23
CA CYS A 116 -11.40 -1.60 -0.96
C CYS A 116 -11.62 -0.79 -2.24
N ASP A 117 -10.96 -1.14 -3.33
CA ASP A 117 -11.13 -0.43 -4.60
C ASP A 117 -12.46 -0.79 -5.28
N VAL A 118 -12.89 -2.05 -5.22
CA VAL A 118 -14.23 -2.47 -5.67
C VAL A 118 -15.32 -1.75 -4.88
N ARG A 119 -15.16 -1.61 -3.56
CA ARG A 119 -16.10 -0.88 -2.71
C ARG A 119 -16.21 0.58 -3.11
N LYS A 120 -15.09 1.27 -3.39
CA LYS A 120 -15.12 2.67 -3.88
C LYS A 120 -15.90 2.79 -5.20
N GLN A 121 -15.77 1.81 -6.09
CA GLN A 121 -16.54 1.79 -7.34
C GLN A 121 -18.03 1.59 -7.07
N ILE A 122 -18.39 0.69 -6.15
CA ILE A 122 -19.77 0.50 -5.71
C ILE A 122 -20.35 1.78 -5.09
N GLU A 123 -19.59 2.46 -4.23
CA GLU A 123 -19.99 3.74 -3.61
C GLU A 123 -20.12 4.87 -4.64
N GLY A 124 -19.30 4.85 -5.69
CA GLY A 124 -19.33 5.83 -6.79
C GLY A 124 -20.51 5.62 -7.74
N ILE A 125 -21.07 4.42 -7.82
CA ILE A 125 -22.26 4.13 -8.59
C ILE A 125 -23.48 4.49 -7.73
N ARG A 126 -24.21 5.56 -8.09
CA ARG A 126 -25.60 5.73 -7.66
C ARG A 126 -26.41 4.61 -8.30
N THR A 127 -26.46 3.46 -7.65
CA THR A 127 -27.10 2.30 -8.22
C THR A 127 -28.60 2.54 -8.20
N ILE A 128 -29.18 2.65 -9.38
CA ILE A 128 -30.61 2.77 -9.56
C ILE A 128 -31.13 1.37 -9.90
N ASN A 129 -32.12 0.89 -9.15
CA ASN A 129 -32.87 -0.30 -9.49
C ASN A 129 -33.88 0.02 -10.59
N PHE A 130 -33.87 -0.75 -11.67
CA PHE A 130 -34.95 -0.70 -12.64
C PHE A 130 -36.17 -1.44 -12.08
N VAL A 131 -37.28 -0.72 -11.93
CA VAL A 131 -38.49 -1.24 -11.29
C VAL A 131 -39.48 -1.66 -12.36
N ILE A 132 -39.88 -0.73 -13.22
CA ILE A 132 -41.02 -0.87 -14.11
C ILE A 132 -40.75 -0.13 -15.42
N LYS A 133 -41.20 -0.73 -16.52
CA LYS A 133 -41.30 -0.09 -17.84
C LYS A 133 -42.75 -0.11 -18.28
N ARG A 134 -43.34 1.07 -18.49
CA ARG A 134 -44.70 1.22 -19.02
C ARG A 134 -44.66 1.96 -20.34
N ARG A 135 -45.57 1.59 -21.23
CA ARG A 135 -45.78 2.31 -22.48
C ARG A 135 -47.05 3.15 -22.35
N CYS A 136 -46.92 4.45 -22.59
CA CYS A 136 -48.03 5.39 -22.67
C CYS A 136 -47.98 6.04 -24.06
N LEU A 137 -48.86 5.59 -24.97
CA LEU A 137 -48.88 6.04 -26.37
C LEU A 137 -47.52 5.85 -27.08
N ASN A 138 -46.87 6.95 -27.49
CA ASN A 138 -45.54 6.98 -28.10
C ASN A 138 -44.40 7.17 -27.10
N THR A 139 -44.71 7.36 -25.81
CA THR A 139 -43.74 7.59 -24.76
C THR A 139 -43.53 6.32 -23.94
N MET A 140 -42.26 5.97 -23.72
CA MET A 140 -41.86 4.92 -22.80
C MET A 140 -41.53 5.55 -21.45
N VAL A 141 -42.17 5.10 -20.40
CA VAL A 141 -41.94 5.53 -19.02
C VAL A 141 -41.12 4.45 -18.32
N TYR A 142 -39.95 4.83 -17.84
CA TYR A 142 -39.07 3.98 -17.03
C TYR A 142 -39.11 4.47 -15.59
N THR A 143 -39.55 3.61 -14.69
CA THR A 143 -39.52 3.87 -13.25
C THR A 143 -38.35 3.15 -12.64
N PHE A 144 -37.63 3.91 -11.85
CA PHE A 144 -36.37 3.59 -11.26
C PHE A 144 -36.46 3.85 -9.76
N GLU A 145 -35.84 3.03 -8.94
CA GLU A 145 -35.72 3.23 -7.50
C GLU A 145 -34.26 3.41 -7.13
N GLU A 146 -33.97 4.26 -6.15
CA GLU A 146 -32.62 4.30 -5.60
C GLU A 146 -32.33 2.97 -4.87
N TYR A 147 -31.22 2.31 -5.22
CA TYR A 147 -30.87 1.03 -4.62
C TYR A 147 -30.60 1.24 -3.12
N GLY A 148 -31.40 0.60 -2.27
CA GLY A 148 -31.31 0.69 -0.81
C GLY A 148 -32.20 1.78 -0.20
N ASN A 149 -32.89 2.58 -1.01
CA ASN A 149 -33.91 3.54 -0.58
C ASN A 149 -35.15 3.44 -1.50
N PRO A 150 -36.02 2.44 -1.28
CA PRO A 150 -37.14 2.15 -2.16
C PRO A 150 -38.20 3.26 -2.22
N ASP A 151 -38.16 4.23 -1.31
CA ASP A 151 -39.11 5.35 -1.25
C ASP A 151 -38.78 6.49 -2.24
N VAL A 152 -37.60 6.45 -2.88
CA VAL A 152 -37.18 7.45 -3.88
C VAL A 152 -37.33 6.86 -5.28
N HIS A 153 -38.41 7.27 -5.96
CA HIS A 153 -38.66 6.92 -7.35
C HIS A 153 -38.15 7.99 -8.31
N ILE A 154 -37.34 7.59 -9.27
CA ILE A 154 -36.91 8.41 -10.41
C ILE A 154 -37.72 7.95 -11.63
N MET A 155 -38.24 8.91 -12.41
CA MET A 155 -39.00 8.61 -13.61
C MET A 155 -38.28 9.18 -14.83
N ALA A 156 -37.91 8.34 -15.78
CA ALA A 156 -37.40 8.79 -17.08
C ALA A 156 -38.45 8.55 -18.16
N LEU A 157 -38.71 9.57 -18.97
CA LEU A 157 -39.61 9.55 -20.11
C LEU A 157 -38.78 9.50 -21.39
N PHE A 158 -39.10 8.57 -22.27
CA PHE A 158 -38.48 8.49 -23.60
C PHE A 158 -39.56 8.61 -24.68
N ASP A 159 -39.56 9.72 -25.41
CA ASP A 159 -40.47 9.93 -26.54
C ASP A 159 -39.83 9.40 -27.82
N ARG A 160 -40.43 8.35 -28.39
CA ARG A 160 -39.97 7.75 -29.65
C ARG A 160 -40.13 8.67 -30.86
N SER A 161 -41.06 9.62 -30.79
CA SER A 161 -41.39 10.52 -31.89
C SER A 161 -40.25 11.52 -32.13
N TYR A 162 -39.57 11.92 -31.06
CA TYR A 162 -38.47 12.90 -31.09
C TYR A 162 -37.11 12.32 -30.67
N GLY A 163 -37.06 11.05 -30.26
CA GLY A 163 -35.83 10.40 -29.79
C GLY A 163 -35.25 11.03 -28.52
N LYS A 164 -36.08 11.73 -27.74
CA LYS A 164 -35.65 12.54 -26.59
C LYS A 164 -35.91 11.80 -25.28
N VAL A 165 -34.96 11.87 -24.36
CA VAL A 165 -35.09 11.39 -22.97
C VAL A 165 -35.22 12.61 -22.06
N ASP A 166 -36.26 12.64 -21.23
CA ASP A 166 -36.46 13.62 -20.16
C ASP A 166 -36.50 12.89 -18.81
N CYS A 167 -35.73 13.36 -17.83
CA CYS A 167 -35.59 12.77 -16.47
C CYS A 167 -36.13 13.73 -15.41
#